data_AF-A0A1S1M181-F1
#
_entry.id   AF-A0A1S1M181-F1
#
_cell.length_a   1.000
_cell.length_b   1.000
_cell.length_c   1.000
_cell.angle_alpha   90.00
_cell.angle_beta   90.00
_cell.angle_gamma   90.00
#
_symmetry.space_group_name_H-M   'P 1'
#
loop_
_entity.id
_entity.type
_entity.pdbx_description
1 polymer ?
#
loop_
_entity_poly.entity_id
_entity_poly.type
_entity_poly.pdbx_seq_one_letter_code
_entity_poly.pdbx_strand_id
1 'polypeptide(L)'
;MAAALQARDEPTIAGLRAAIDHHISRGMRPVEALFAVLTQTFAIPGFRGCAFLNAGLEMHADDHLVRPVTRSHTDARRSLIADLVRAEGIDDEWVTDAVTLLVEGTLAAGTARRDTDLVGRAAQSAEHILSLARVTPPQP
;
A
#
# COMPACT_ATOMS: atom_id res chain seq x y z
N MET A 1 21.44 8.50 1.88
CA MET A 1 20.01 8.19 2.09
C MET A 1 19.33 7.67 0.84
N ALA A 2 19.30 8.43 -0.27
CA ALA A 2 18.66 8.00 -1.53
C ALA A 2 19.18 6.63 -2.05
N ALA A 3 20.50 6.44 -2.15
CA ALA A 3 21.07 5.14 -2.57
C ALA A 3 20.68 3.96 -1.66
N ALA A 4 20.56 4.19 -0.35
CA ALA A 4 20.15 3.18 0.61
C ALA A 4 18.64 2.84 0.50
N LEU A 5 17.81 3.83 0.15
CA LEU A 5 16.39 3.59 -0.16
C LEU A 5 16.25 2.83 -1.48
N GLN A 6 17.01 3.22 -2.50
CA GLN A 6 16.96 2.57 -3.81
C GLN A 6 17.37 1.09 -3.74
N ALA A 7 18.43 0.77 -2.99
CA ALA A 7 18.82 -0.62 -2.73
C ALA A 7 17.77 -1.45 -1.98
N ARG A 8 16.82 -0.79 -1.30
CA ARG A 8 15.73 -1.43 -0.55
C ARG A 8 14.41 -1.48 -1.31
N ASP A 9 14.26 -0.75 -2.42
CA ASP A 9 12.97 -0.59 -3.11
C ASP A 9 12.43 -1.94 -3.59
N GLU A 10 13.13 -2.57 -4.52
CA GLU A 10 12.77 -3.87 -5.08
C GLU A 10 12.62 -4.96 -3.99
N PRO A 11 13.56 -5.14 -3.05
CA PRO A 11 13.37 -6.09 -1.95
C PRO A 11 12.13 -5.81 -1.08
N THR A 12 11.78 -4.53 -0.87
CA THR A 12 10.60 -4.17 -0.07
C THR A 12 9.32 -4.55 -0.79
N ILE A 13 9.21 -4.25 -2.08
CA ILE A 13 8.04 -4.61 -2.90
C ILE A 13 7.93 -6.13 -3.08
N ALA A 14 9.03 -6.82 -3.35
CA ALA A 14 9.05 -8.27 -3.46
C ALA A 14 8.67 -8.97 -2.14
N GLY A 15 9.16 -8.47 -1.00
CA GLY A 15 8.79 -8.97 0.31
C GLY A 15 7.30 -8.77 0.63
N LEU A 16 6.74 -7.61 0.27
CA LEU A 16 5.32 -7.33 0.41
C LEU A 16 4.48 -8.29 -0.46
N ARG A 17 4.82 -8.45 -1.74
CA ARG A 17 4.17 -9.42 -2.64
C ARG A 17 4.18 -10.83 -2.04
N ALA A 18 5.35 -11.33 -1.63
CA ALA A 18 5.49 -12.68 -1.11
C ALA A 18 4.64 -12.91 0.17
N ALA A 19 4.57 -11.91 1.06
CA ALA A 19 3.73 -11.97 2.25
C ALA A 19 2.23 -12.00 1.90
N ILE A 20 1.81 -11.23 0.89
CA ILE A 20 0.43 -11.21 0.39
C ILE A 20 0.08 -12.56 -0.24
N ASP A 21 0.93 -13.07 -1.13
CA ASP A 21 0.74 -14.34 -1.81
C ASP A 21 0.64 -15.51 -0.81
N HIS A 22 1.38 -15.45 0.31
CA HIS A 22 1.25 -16.41 1.39
C HIS A 22 -0.17 -16.43 1.97
N HIS A 23 -0.78 -15.27 2.24
CA HIS A 23 -2.16 -15.19 2.74
C HIS A 23 -3.18 -15.61 1.67
N ILE A 24 -2.97 -15.23 0.40
CA ILE A 24 -3.81 -15.66 -0.73
C ILE A 24 -3.81 -17.20 -0.84
N SER A 25 -2.64 -17.83 -0.71
CA SER A 25 -2.52 -19.31 -0.77
C SER A 25 -3.32 -20.04 0.33
N ARG A 26 -3.74 -19.31 1.37
CA ARG A 26 -4.54 -19.82 2.49
C ARG A 26 -6.02 -19.44 2.39
N GLY A 27 -6.44 -18.89 1.24
CA GLY A 27 -7.82 -18.61 0.92
C GLY A 27 -8.29 -17.18 1.18
N MET A 28 -7.39 -16.26 1.59
CA MET A 28 -7.76 -14.85 1.69
C MET A 28 -7.93 -14.22 0.30
N ARG A 29 -8.85 -13.27 0.17
CA ARG A 29 -8.95 -12.49 -1.06
C ARG A 29 -7.74 -11.56 -1.23
N PRO A 30 -7.33 -11.22 -2.46
CA PRO A 30 -6.13 -10.42 -2.74
C PRO A 30 -6.00 -9.11 -1.94
N VAL A 31 -7.03 -8.26 -1.93
CA VAL A 31 -6.97 -6.96 -1.21
C VAL A 31 -7.08 -7.17 0.30
N GLU A 32 -7.84 -8.17 0.74
CA GLU A 32 -7.91 -8.56 2.15
C GLU A 32 -6.54 -9.03 2.68
N ALA A 33 -5.83 -9.85 1.90
CA ALA A 33 -4.48 -10.31 2.22
C ALA A 33 -3.49 -9.15 2.35
N LEU A 34 -3.58 -8.11 1.52
CA LEU A 34 -2.80 -6.87 1.66
C LEU A 34 -2.99 -6.22 3.04
N PHE A 35 -4.23 -6.03 3.48
CA PHE A 35 -4.49 -5.43 4.80
C PHE A 35 -4.13 -6.36 5.96
N ALA A 36 -4.18 -7.68 5.78
CA ALA A 36 -3.66 -8.63 6.75
C ALA A 36 -2.14 -8.47 6.94
N VAL A 37 -1.38 -8.34 5.85
CA VAL A 37 0.07 -8.05 5.91
C VAL A 37 0.35 -6.70 6.56
N LEU A 38 -0.41 -5.65 6.25
CA LEU A 38 -0.26 -4.36 6.91
C LEU A 38 -0.53 -4.47 8.42
N THR A 39 -1.56 -5.20 8.83
CA THR A 39 -1.88 -5.42 10.25
C THR A 39 -0.72 -6.08 10.98
N GLN A 40 -0.14 -7.12 10.38
CA GLN A 40 1.05 -7.79 10.93
C GLN A 40 2.26 -6.87 10.97
N THR A 41 2.45 -6.05 9.93
CA THR A 41 3.57 -5.10 9.84
C THR A 41 3.49 -4.04 10.95
N PHE A 42 2.31 -3.50 11.22
CA PHE A 42 2.08 -2.53 12.29
C PHE A 42 2.27 -3.12 13.69
N ALA A 43 2.11 -4.43 13.85
CA ALA A 43 2.37 -5.13 15.10
C ALA A 43 3.88 -5.37 15.38
N ILE A 44 4.77 -5.15 14.40
CA ILE A 44 6.21 -5.32 14.58
C ILE A 44 6.73 -4.24 15.55
N PRO A 45 7.37 -4.62 16.67
CA PRO A 45 7.96 -3.66 17.59
C PRO A 45 8.95 -2.73 16.89
N GLY A 46 8.76 -1.42 17.05
CA GLY A 46 9.62 -0.42 16.45
C GLY A 46 9.35 -0.12 14.97
N PHE A 47 8.25 -0.60 14.39
CA PHE A 47 7.80 -0.14 13.07
C PHE A 47 7.62 1.40 13.07
N ARG A 48 8.17 2.07 12.05
CA ARG A 48 8.15 3.53 11.90
C ARG A 48 7.49 3.98 10.60
N GLY A 49 6.56 3.19 10.08
CA GLY A 49 5.92 3.49 8.81
C GLY A 49 6.79 3.17 7.60
N CYS A 50 6.37 3.66 6.44
CA CYS A 50 7.09 3.48 5.20
C CYS A 50 8.31 4.42 5.14
N ALA A 51 9.51 3.83 5.07
CA ALA A 51 10.75 4.59 5.01
C ALA A 51 10.81 5.55 3.81
N PHE A 52 10.18 5.18 2.68
CA PHE A 52 10.15 6.00 1.46
C PHE A 52 9.23 7.21 1.58
N LEU A 53 8.06 7.05 2.23
CA LEU A 53 7.14 8.17 2.50
C LEU A 53 7.77 9.15 3.48
N ASN A 54 8.32 8.66 4.59
CA ASN A 54 8.97 9.50 5.60
C ASN A 54 10.12 10.30 4.95
N ALA A 55 10.96 9.63 4.15
CA ALA A 55 12.04 10.27 3.43
C ALA A 55 11.57 11.34 2.44
N GLY A 56 10.43 11.10 1.76
CA GLY A 56 9.85 12.07 0.84
C GLY A 56 9.30 13.31 1.56
N LEU A 57 8.80 13.16 2.78
CA LEU A 57 8.23 14.25 3.59
C LEU A 57 9.30 15.12 4.27
N GLU A 58 10.43 14.54 4.66
CA GLU A 58 11.55 15.25 5.31
C GLU A 58 12.33 16.15 4.34
N MET A 59 12.22 15.92 3.03
CA MET A 59 13.04 16.57 2.02
C MET A 59 12.26 17.69 1.33
N HIS A 60 12.38 18.91 1.85
CA HIS A 60 11.63 20.08 1.38
C HIS A 60 12.14 20.66 0.05
N ALA A 61 13.37 20.37 -0.37
CA ALA A 61 13.91 20.86 -1.63
C ALA A 61 13.31 20.10 -2.83
N ASP A 62 12.86 20.83 -3.85
CA ASP A 62 12.18 20.28 -5.03
C ASP A 62 13.07 19.40 -5.91
N ASP A 63 14.39 19.56 -5.83
CA ASP A 63 15.42 18.83 -6.59
C ASP A 63 16.11 17.71 -5.78
N HIS A 64 15.62 17.39 -4.58
CA HIS A 64 16.28 16.41 -3.73
C HIS A 64 16.23 15.00 -4.33
N LEU A 65 17.38 14.32 -4.38
CA LEU A 65 17.58 12.98 -4.98
C LEU A 65 16.69 11.87 -4.40
N VAL A 66 16.03 12.10 -3.28
CA VAL A 66 15.06 11.16 -2.67
C VAL A 66 13.71 11.17 -3.38
N ARG A 67 13.28 12.29 -3.96
CA ARG A 67 11.98 12.41 -4.65
C ARG A 67 11.77 11.36 -5.75
N PRO A 68 12.71 11.14 -6.69
CA PRO A 68 12.53 10.10 -7.71
C PRO A 68 12.48 8.69 -7.10
N VAL A 69 13.21 8.43 -6.01
CA VAL A 69 13.18 7.13 -5.31
C VAL A 69 11.85 6.91 -4.60
N THR A 70 11.32 7.94 -3.92
CA THR A 70 9.99 7.88 -3.28
C THR A 70 8.91 7.64 -4.33
N ARG A 71 8.94 8.37 -5.46
CA ARG A 71 8.00 8.19 -6.58
C ARG A 71 8.06 6.77 -7.14
N SER A 72 9.25 6.28 -7.47
CA SER A 72 9.47 4.91 -7.97
C SER A 72 8.84 3.88 -7.03
N HIS A 73 9.09 4.01 -5.73
CA HIS A 73 8.57 3.08 -4.74
C HIS A 73 7.03 3.14 -4.60
N THR A 74 6.43 4.33 -4.59
CA THR A 74 4.97 4.48 -4.53
C THR A 74 4.30 3.98 -5.80
N ASP A 75 4.93 4.19 -6.97
CA ASP A 75 4.44 3.69 -8.26
C ASP A 75 4.49 2.15 -8.30
N ALA A 76 5.57 1.55 -7.80
CA ALA A 76 5.69 0.10 -7.68
C ALA A 76 4.65 -0.49 -6.71
N ARG A 77 4.40 0.16 -5.57
CA ARG A 77 3.33 -0.25 -4.65
C ARG A 77 1.95 -0.12 -5.28
N ARG A 78 1.66 0.97 -5.98
CA ARG A 78 0.41 1.14 -6.73
C ARG A 78 0.23 0.05 -7.78
N SER A 79 1.28 -0.29 -8.54
CA SER A 79 1.23 -1.37 -9.54
C SER A 79 0.90 -2.71 -8.89
N LEU A 80 1.53 -3.03 -7.76
CA LEU A 80 1.21 -4.21 -6.96
C LEU A 80 -0.27 -4.21 -6.54
N ILE A 81 -0.80 -3.09 -6.05
CA ILE A 81 -2.21 -2.96 -5.67
C ILE A 81 -3.14 -3.14 -6.87
N ALA A 82 -2.79 -2.59 -8.03
CA ALA A 82 -3.56 -2.76 -9.26
C ALA A 82 -3.70 -4.25 -9.62
N ASP A 83 -2.63 -5.04 -9.50
CA ASP A 83 -2.69 -6.49 -9.74
C ASP A 83 -3.64 -7.20 -8.78
N LEU A 84 -3.67 -6.80 -7.51
CA LEU A 84 -4.55 -7.37 -6.50
C LEU A 84 -6.01 -7.02 -6.77
N VAL A 85 -6.30 -5.78 -7.14
CA VAL A 85 -7.65 -5.34 -7.50
C VAL A 85 -8.14 -6.07 -8.76
N ARG A 86 -7.29 -6.23 -9.78
CA ARG A 86 -7.60 -7.03 -10.98
C ARG A 86 -7.84 -8.50 -10.67
N ALA A 87 -7.09 -9.07 -9.74
CA ALA A 87 -7.32 -10.45 -9.29
C ALA A 87 -8.68 -10.64 -8.59
N GLU A 88 -9.33 -9.56 -8.16
CA GLU A 88 -10.72 -9.57 -7.67
C GLU A 88 -11.77 -9.30 -8.76
N GLY A 89 -11.35 -9.28 -10.04
CA GLY A 89 -12.22 -9.07 -11.19
C GLY A 89 -12.60 -7.62 -11.44
N ILE A 90 -11.86 -6.66 -10.85
CA ILE A 90 -12.09 -5.22 -11.02
C ILE A 90 -10.93 -4.62 -11.81
N ASP A 91 -11.21 -4.03 -12.97
CA ASP A 91 -10.23 -3.29 -13.78
C ASP A 91 -10.66 -1.82 -13.87
N ASP A 92 -10.49 -1.12 -12.75
CA ASP A 92 -10.85 0.29 -12.58
C ASP A 92 -9.71 1.03 -11.87
N GLU A 93 -9.13 2.01 -12.55
CA GLU A 93 -8.04 2.83 -12.03
C GLU A 93 -8.49 3.69 -10.83
N TRP A 94 -9.75 4.11 -10.77
CA TRP A 94 -10.29 4.85 -9.62
C TRP A 94 -10.32 3.98 -8.37
N VAL A 95 -10.72 2.71 -8.49
CA VAL A 95 -10.69 1.75 -7.38
C VAL A 95 -9.24 1.48 -6.94
N THR A 96 -8.34 1.28 -7.91
CA THR A 96 -6.91 1.08 -7.64
C THR A 96 -6.30 2.25 -6.89
N ASP A 97 -6.58 3.49 -7.32
CA ASP A 97 -6.11 4.70 -6.67
C ASP A 97 -6.71 4.86 -5.28
N ALA A 98 -8.01 4.57 -5.11
CA ALA A 98 -8.65 4.66 -3.81
C ALA A 98 -8.05 3.67 -2.79
N VAL A 99 -7.82 2.41 -3.19
CA VAL A 99 -7.13 1.42 -2.33
C VAL A 99 -5.69 1.85 -2.05
N THR A 100 -4.98 2.37 -3.06
CA THR A 100 -3.61 2.89 -2.89
C THR A 100 -3.59 4.02 -1.85
N LEU A 101 -4.47 5.01 -1.96
CA LEU A 101 -4.56 6.11 -1.00
C LEU A 101 -4.88 5.64 0.42
N LEU A 102 -5.73 4.62 0.58
CA LEU A 102 -5.99 4.00 1.88
C LEU A 102 -4.73 3.36 2.47
N VAL A 103 -3.92 2.67 1.66
CA VAL A 103 -2.65 2.08 2.09
C VAL A 103 -1.63 3.16 2.47
N GLU A 104 -1.42 4.15 1.61
CA GLU A 104 -0.50 5.27 1.88
C GLU A 104 -0.91 6.05 3.12
N GLY A 105 -2.21 6.38 3.22
CA GLY A 105 -2.79 7.07 4.35
C GLY A 105 -2.63 6.28 5.65
N THR A 106 -2.78 4.96 5.60
CA THR A 106 -2.53 4.09 6.75
C THR A 106 -1.05 4.10 7.15
N LEU A 107 -0.14 3.94 6.19
CA LEU A 107 1.32 3.96 6.44
C LEU A 107 1.78 5.29 7.05
N ALA A 108 1.22 6.42 6.60
CA ALA A 108 1.54 7.74 7.10
C ALA A 108 0.80 8.07 8.42
N ALA A 109 -0.53 8.11 8.41
CA ALA A 109 -1.34 8.55 9.53
C ALA A 109 -1.36 7.53 10.68
N GLY A 110 -1.40 6.23 10.38
CA GLY A 110 -1.30 5.16 11.37
C GLY A 110 -0.01 5.25 12.18
N THR A 111 1.10 5.45 11.48
CA THR A 111 2.41 5.64 12.13
C THR A 111 2.46 6.93 12.94
N ALA A 112 2.03 8.05 12.36
CA ALA A 112 2.08 9.35 13.03
C ALA A 112 1.23 9.40 14.30
N ARG A 113 0.05 8.77 14.27
CA ARG A 113 -0.89 8.72 15.41
C ARG A 113 -0.62 7.56 16.37
N ARG A 114 0.24 6.61 15.99
CA ARG A 114 0.43 5.32 16.69
C ARG A 114 -0.90 4.59 16.89
N ASP A 115 -1.74 4.64 15.85
CA ASP A 115 -3.08 4.07 15.86
C ASP A 115 -3.12 2.90 14.88
N THR A 116 -3.04 1.69 15.44
CA THR A 116 -3.09 0.43 14.68
C THR A 116 -4.49 0.12 14.15
N ASP A 117 -5.54 0.71 14.72
CA ASP A 117 -6.92 0.48 14.30
C ASP A 117 -7.20 1.10 12.92
N LEU A 118 -6.36 2.05 12.48
CA LEU A 118 -6.45 2.62 11.13
C LEU A 118 -6.31 1.56 10.03
N VAL A 119 -5.54 0.49 10.26
CA VAL A 119 -5.43 -0.60 9.27
C VAL A 119 -6.78 -1.29 9.07
N GLY A 120 -7.48 -1.60 10.16
CA GLY A 120 -8.81 -2.22 10.10
C GLY A 120 -9.85 -1.31 9.46
N ARG A 121 -9.84 -0.01 9.78
CA ARG A 121 -10.75 0.97 9.15
C ARG A 121 -10.47 1.14 7.66
N ALA A 122 -9.20 1.12 7.25
CA ALA A 122 -8.82 1.16 5.84
C ALA A 122 -9.25 -0.12 5.10
N ALA A 123 -9.09 -1.29 5.72
CA ALA A 123 -9.53 -2.57 5.17
C ALA A 123 -11.05 -2.59 4.92
N GLN A 124 -11.84 -2.14 5.91
CA GLN A 124 -13.30 -2.04 5.77
C GLN A 124 -13.68 -1.05 4.65
N SER A 125 -12.99 0.09 4.57
CA SER A 125 -13.24 1.10 3.54
C SER A 125 -12.93 0.55 2.14
N ALA A 126 -11.83 -0.19 1.99
CA ALA A 126 -11.48 -0.85 0.74
C ALA A 126 -12.54 -1.88 0.34
N GLU A 127 -13.06 -2.70 1.27
CA GLU A 127 -14.14 -3.64 0.96
C GLU A 127 -15.41 -2.93 0.48
N HIS A 128 -15.77 -1.81 1.10
CA HIS A 128 -16.91 -1.02 0.64
C HIS A 128 -16.71 -0.51 -0.79
N ILE A 129 -15.51 0.00 -1.11
CA ILE A 129 -15.18 0.47 -2.47
C ILE A 129 -15.24 -0.68 -3.48
N LEU A 130 -14.63 -1.83 -3.16
CA LEU A 130 -14.66 -3.02 -4.02
C LEU A 130 -16.09 -3.53 -4.23
N SER A 131 -16.91 -3.57 -3.18
CA SER A 131 -18.31 -4.01 -3.30
C SER A 131 -19.15 -3.09 -4.18
N LEU A 132 -18.95 -1.77 -4.11
CA LEU A 132 -19.61 -0.81 -4.99
C LEU A 132 -19.19 -0.99 -6.45
N ALA A 133 -17.89 -1.21 -6.69
CA ALA A 133 -17.34 -1.44 -8.04
C ALA A 133 -17.87 -2.73 -8.68
N ARG A 134 -18.11 -3.79 -7.88
CA ARG A 134 -18.72 -5.03 -8.39
C ARG A 134 -20.17 -4.85 -8.86
N VAL A 135 -20.88 -3.86 -8.31
CA VAL A 135 -22.29 -3.58 -8.63
C VAL A 135 -22.42 -2.53 -9.74
N THR A 136 -21.46 -1.62 -9.87
CA THR A 136 -21.49 -0.51 -10.82
C THR A 136 -20.40 -0.72 -11.86
N PRO A 137 -20.72 -1.13 -13.11
CA PRO A 137 -19.70 -1.27 -14.15
C PRO A 137 -19.03 0.09 -14.45
N PRO A 138 -17.73 0.08 -14.78
CA PRO A 138 -16.97 1.32 -15.02
C PRO A 138 -17.65 2.14 -16.11
N GLN A 139 -17.81 3.44 -15.85
CA GLN A 139 -18.33 4.39 -16.82
C GLN A 139 -17.22 4.69 -17.86
N PRO A 140 -17.55 4.73 -19.16
CA PRO A 140 -16.58 4.93 -20.23
C PRO A 140 -15.91 6.32 -20.20
#